data_AF-Q8SVG0-F1
#
_entry.id   AF-Q8SVG0-F1
#
_cell.length_a   1.000
_cell.length_b   1.000
_cell.length_c   1.000
_cell.angle_alpha   90.00
_cell.angle_beta   90.00
_cell.angle_gamma   90.00
#
_symmetry.space_group_name_H-M   'P 1'
#
loop_
_entity.id
_entity.type
_entity.pdbx_description
1 polymer ?
#
loop_
_entity_poly.entity_id
_entity_poly.type
_entity_poly.pdbx_seq_one_letter_code
_entity_poly.pdbx_strand_id
1 'polypeptide(L)'
;MRLPKTFTRFKYLEKLDLSNNLFEEIPEVVGRMRCLEKLDMRGNRIQRVRRSVAEMLFDSEMLEKIDLRGNELRRESDSEWVGWEELEEMFKDQVLLSQLGRPGIDDVE
;
A
#
# COMPACT_ATOMS: atom_id res chain seq x y z
N MET A 1 8.02 -1.41 -11.61
CA MET A 1 7.92 -0.06 -12.22
C MET A 1 8.41 0.98 -11.20
N ARG A 2 9.03 2.11 -11.62
CA ARG A 2 9.51 3.16 -10.71
C ARG A 2 8.89 4.51 -11.06
N LEU A 3 8.46 5.26 -10.04
CA LEU A 3 8.04 6.64 -10.21
C LEU A 3 9.24 7.60 -10.08
N PRO A 4 9.32 8.66 -10.90
CA PRO A 4 10.36 9.66 -10.79
C PRO A 4 10.36 10.35 -9.44
N LYS A 5 11.56 10.65 -8.89
CA LYS A 5 11.71 11.39 -7.63
C LYS A 5 11.03 12.76 -7.65
N THR A 6 10.80 13.34 -8.83
CA THR A 6 10.10 14.62 -9.02
C THR A 6 8.63 14.58 -8.59
N PHE A 7 8.01 13.41 -8.39
CA PHE A 7 6.65 13.31 -7.84
C PHE A 7 6.54 13.91 -6.43
N THR A 8 7.64 13.95 -5.66
CA THR A 8 7.69 14.69 -4.37
C THR A 8 7.40 16.19 -4.49
N ARG A 9 7.46 16.77 -5.71
CA ARG A 9 7.15 18.19 -5.93
C ARG A 9 5.66 18.49 -5.88
N PHE A 10 4.80 17.47 -6.00
CA PHE A 10 3.35 17.63 -5.87
C PHE A 10 2.96 17.76 -4.39
N LYS A 11 3.31 18.91 -3.80
CA LYS A 11 3.11 19.19 -2.37
C LYS A 11 1.66 19.27 -1.93
N TYR A 12 0.72 19.32 -2.89
CA TYR A 12 -0.71 19.47 -2.64
C TYR A 12 -1.52 18.33 -3.26
N LEU A 13 -0.88 17.24 -3.71
CA LEU A 13 -1.62 16.11 -4.26
C LEU A 13 -2.24 15.30 -3.13
N GLU A 14 -3.56 15.37 -3.04
CA GLU A 14 -4.36 14.65 -2.03
C GLU A 14 -4.73 13.24 -2.49
N LYS A 15 -4.87 13.00 -3.79
CA LYS A 15 -5.35 11.72 -4.34
C LYS A 15 -4.44 11.25 -5.46
N LEU A 16 -3.97 10.00 -5.35
CA LEU A 16 -3.10 9.37 -6.32
C LEU A 16 -3.67 8.00 -6.70
N ASP A 17 -4.07 7.87 -7.96
CA ASP A 17 -4.51 6.60 -8.55
C ASP A 17 -3.38 6.02 -9.42
N LEU A 18 -2.93 4.83 -9.03
CA LEU A 18 -1.94 4.01 -9.71
C LEU A 18 -2.49 2.58 -9.89
N SER A 19 -3.81 2.41 -9.82
CA SER A 19 -4.47 1.11 -9.95
C SER A 19 -4.30 0.50 -11.34
N ASN A 20 -4.42 -0.83 -11.43
CA ASN A 20 -4.34 -1.62 -12.66
C ASN A 20 -3.04 -1.39 -13.47
N ASN A 21 -1.93 -1.27 -12.76
CA ASN A 21 -0.59 -1.20 -13.34
C ASN A 21 0.20 -2.48 -13.02
N LEU A 22 1.52 -2.44 -13.23
CA LEU A 22 2.44 -3.56 -12.98
C LEU A 22 3.44 -3.20 -11.87
N PHE A 23 2.99 -2.52 -10.81
CA PHE A 23 3.85 -2.26 -9.66
C PHE A 23 4.03 -3.54 -8.84
N GLU A 24 5.28 -3.89 -8.56
CA GLU A 24 5.66 -5.00 -7.67
C GLU A 24 5.91 -4.53 -6.24
N GLU A 25 6.08 -3.22 -6.05
CA GLU A 25 6.31 -2.54 -4.78
C GLU A 25 5.62 -1.18 -4.81
N ILE A 26 5.25 -0.65 -3.64
CA ILE A 26 4.85 0.75 -3.50
C ILE A 26 6.13 1.60 -3.66
N PRO A 27 6.19 2.53 -4.65
CA PRO A 27 7.37 3.35 -4.85
C PRO A 27 7.66 4.24 -3.63
N GLU A 28 8.92 4.29 -3.19
CA GLU A 28 9.34 5.08 -2.02
C GLU A 28 8.91 6.55 -2.06
N VAL A 29 8.79 7.12 -3.27
CA VAL A 29 8.33 8.49 -3.47
C VAL A 29 6.93 8.73 -2.91
N VAL A 30 6.06 7.72 -2.91
CA VAL A 30 4.68 7.81 -2.41
C VAL A 30 4.66 8.02 -0.89
N GLY A 31 5.54 7.33 -0.15
CA GLY A 31 5.69 7.54 1.30
C GLY A 31 6.14 8.96 1.67
N ARG A 32 6.73 9.71 0.73
CA ARG A 32 7.19 11.09 0.97
C ARG A 32 6.11 12.15 0.69
N MET A 33 4.94 11.76 0.19
CA MET A 33 3.87 12.68 -0.20
C MET A 33 3.00 13.04 1.00
N ARG A 34 3.43 14.01 1.80
CA ARG A 34 2.82 14.36 3.11
C ARG A 34 1.39 14.90 3.07
N CYS A 35 0.92 15.36 1.91
CA CYS A 35 -0.47 15.82 1.74
C CYS A 35 -1.35 14.77 1.06
N LEU A 36 -0.85 13.56 0.84
CA LEU A 36 -1.63 12.50 0.22
C LEU A 36 -2.63 11.95 1.22
N GLU A 37 -3.91 12.04 0.87
CA GLU A 37 -5.04 11.51 1.63
C GLU A 37 -5.44 10.12 1.14
N LYS A 38 -5.40 9.89 -0.18
CA LYS A 38 -5.89 8.64 -0.79
C LYS A 38 -4.91 8.10 -1.81
N LEU A 39 -4.53 6.84 -1.61
CA LEU A 39 -3.67 6.09 -2.52
C LEU A 39 -4.43 4.87 -3.04
N ASP A 40 -4.68 4.82 -4.34
CA ASP A 40 -5.21 3.61 -5.00
C ASP A 40 -4.08 2.88 -5.73
N MET A 41 -3.75 1.68 -5.27
CA MET A 41 -2.77 0.77 -5.86
C MET A 41 -3.42 -0.57 -6.21
N ARG A 42 -4.76 -0.62 -6.34
CA ARG A 42 -5.51 -1.83 -6.63
C ARG A 42 -5.04 -2.49 -7.92
N GLY A 43 -5.07 -3.82 -8.02
CA GLY A 43 -4.86 -4.52 -9.30
C GLY A 43 -3.43 -4.40 -9.82
N ASN A 44 -2.45 -4.30 -8.91
CA ASN A 44 -1.03 -4.35 -9.21
C ASN A 44 -0.48 -5.75 -8.84
N ARG A 45 0.85 -5.91 -8.78
CA ARG A 45 1.53 -7.16 -8.43
C ARG A 45 2.35 -7.02 -7.14
N ILE A 46 1.87 -6.20 -6.21
CA ILE A 46 2.59 -5.90 -4.97
C ILE A 46 2.59 -7.16 -4.10
N GLN A 47 3.76 -7.73 -3.86
CA GLN A 47 3.90 -8.91 -3.01
C GLN A 47 4.24 -8.58 -1.57
N ARG A 48 4.92 -7.45 -1.35
CA ARG A 48 5.37 -6.99 -0.04
C ARG A 48 5.46 -5.47 -0.05
N VAL A 49 5.27 -4.84 1.10
CA VAL A 49 5.49 -3.40 1.27
C VAL A 49 6.78 -3.20 2.07
N ARG A 50 7.71 -2.39 1.57
CA ARG A 50 8.93 -2.09 2.35
C ARG A 50 8.55 -1.43 3.66
N ARG A 51 9.14 -1.87 4.76
CA ARG A 51 8.90 -1.36 6.11
C ARG A 51 9.06 0.16 6.19
N SER A 52 10.13 0.69 5.61
CA SER A 52 10.33 2.15 5.55
C SER A 52 9.20 2.89 4.83
N VAL A 53 8.59 2.30 3.79
CA VAL A 53 7.46 2.91 3.07
C VAL A 53 6.18 2.82 3.88
N ALA A 54 5.92 1.68 4.51
CA ALA A 54 4.78 1.52 5.42
C ALA A 54 4.87 2.51 6.59
N GLU A 55 6.02 2.64 7.25
CA GLU A 55 6.25 3.60 8.33
C GLU A 55 6.04 5.04 7.86
N MET A 56 6.59 5.42 6.71
CA MET A 56 6.39 6.76 6.15
C MET A 56 4.91 7.08 5.86
N LEU A 57 4.16 6.10 5.36
CA LEU A 57 2.71 6.23 5.12
C LEU A 57 1.92 6.28 6.43
N PHE A 58 2.30 5.47 7.42
CA PHE A 58 1.68 5.42 8.74
C PHE A 58 1.90 6.73 9.53
N ASP A 59 3.09 7.33 9.43
CA ASP A 59 3.43 8.62 10.02
C ASP A 59 2.77 9.82 9.31
N SER A 60 2.01 9.59 8.24
CA SER A 60 1.36 10.67 7.49
C SER A 60 0.07 11.14 8.17
N GLU A 61 0.03 12.40 8.58
CA GLU A 61 -1.15 12.98 9.26
C GLU A 61 -2.38 13.11 8.36
N MET A 62 -2.18 13.14 7.04
CA MET A 62 -3.24 13.36 6.06
C MET A 62 -3.80 12.07 5.47
N LEU A 63 -3.10 10.94 5.62
CA LEU A 63 -3.46 9.72 4.93
C LEU A 63 -4.73 9.11 5.53
N GLU A 64 -5.78 9.06 4.73
CA GLU A 64 -7.08 8.51 5.12
C GLU A 64 -7.28 7.09 4.60
N LYS A 65 -6.74 6.79 3.41
CA LYS A 65 -7.04 5.55 2.71
C LYS A 65 -5.92 5.05 1.81
N ILE A 66 -5.61 3.77 1.93
CA ILE A 66 -4.77 3.01 0.99
C ILE A 66 -5.59 1.84 0.47
N ASP A 67 -5.72 1.69 -0.85
CA ASP A 67 -6.31 0.51 -1.48
C ASP A 67 -5.23 -0.37 -2.12
N LEU A 68 -5.04 -1.57 -1.58
CA LEU A 68 -4.12 -2.59 -2.07
C LEU A 68 -4.85 -3.85 -2.55
N ARG A 69 -6.17 -3.81 -2.74
CA ARG A 69 -6.93 -4.95 -3.25
C ARG A 69 -6.41 -5.41 -4.62
N GLY A 70 -6.55 -6.69 -4.93
CA GLY A 70 -6.08 -7.27 -6.19
C GLY A 70 -4.56 -7.20 -6.37
N ASN A 71 -3.80 -7.24 -5.28
CA ASN A 71 -2.36 -7.47 -5.26
C ASN A 71 -2.04 -8.87 -4.70
N GLU A 72 -0.76 -9.23 -4.68
CA GLU A 72 -0.25 -10.57 -4.30
C GLU A 72 0.43 -10.54 -2.92
N LEU A 73 -0.09 -9.74 -1.98
CA LEU A 73 0.56 -9.49 -0.69
C LEU A 73 0.75 -10.79 0.11
N ARG A 74 1.99 -11.03 0.53
CA ARG A 74 2.33 -12.15 1.41
C ARG A 74 1.92 -11.83 2.85
N ARG A 75 1.62 -12.90 3.60
CA ARG A 75 1.28 -12.80 5.03
C ARG A 75 2.47 -12.40 5.89
N GLU A 76 3.62 -12.98 5.60
CA GLU A 76 4.81 -12.89 6.45
C GLU A 76 5.48 -11.51 6.35
N SER A 77 5.78 -10.95 7.52
CA SER A 77 6.68 -9.83 7.68
C SER A 77 8.10 -10.29 8.03
N ASP A 78 9.08 -9.46 7.69
CA ASP A 78 10.46 -9.60 8.12
C ASP A 78 11.06 -8.22 8.49
N SER A 79 12.37 -8.13 8.67
CA SER A 79 13.04 -6.88 9.05
C SER A 79 12.94 -5.79 7.98
N GLU A 80 12.78 -6.15 6.70
CA GLU A 80 12.72 -5.20 5.58
C GLU A 80 11.30 -5.01 5.03
N TRP A 81 10.41 -5.98 5.22
CA TRP A 81 9.11 -6.04 4.57
C TRP A 81 7.97 -6.25 5.56
N VAL A 82 6.83 -5.64 5.24
CA VAL A 82 5.57 -5.74 5.97
C VAL A 82 4.61 -6.58 5.14
N GLY A 83 4.11 -7.65 5.74
CA GLY A 83 3.07 -8.51 5.19
C GLY A 83 1.66 -7.95 5.45
N TRP A 84 0.64 -8.59 4.89
CA TRP A 84 -0.73 -8.06 4.95
C TRP A 84 -1.32 -8.01 6.36
N GLU A 85 -0.96 -8.92 7.27
CA GLU A 85 -1.45 -8.92 8.67
C GLU A 85 -0.93 -7.70 9.44
N GLU A 86 0.36 -7.41 9.31
CA GLU A 86 0.96 -6.24 9.96
C GLU A 86 0.45 -4.95 9.30
N LEU A 87 0.23 -4.92 7.98
CA LEU A 87 -0.43 -3.77 7.32
C LEU A 87 -1.85 -3.56 7.87
N GLU A 88 -2.64 -4.61 8.07
CA GLU A 88 -3.97 -4.52 8.65
C GLU A 88 -3.92 -4.04 10.10
N GLU A 89 -2.97 -4.51 10.89
CA GLU A 89 -2.77 -4.04 12.27
C GLU A 89 -2.37 -2.57 12.34
N MET A 90 -1.42 -2.16 11.49
CA MET A 90 -0.92 -0.79 11.41
C MET A 90 -2.04 0.17 10.98
N PHE A 91 -2.68 -0.10 9.84
CA PHE A 91 -3.57 0.87 9.20
C PHE A 91 -5.06 0.66 9.53
N LYS A 92 -5.46 -0.51 10.02
CA LYS A 92 -6.85 -0.86 10.35
C LYS A 92 -7.80 -0.48 9.21
N ASP A 93 -8.81 0.34 9.48
CA ASP A 93 -9.79 0.78 8.50
C ASP A 93 -9.21 1.70 7.40
N GLN A 94 -8.00 2.23 7.56
CA GLN A 94 -7.33 3.02 6.52
C GLN A 94 -6.80 2.16 5.38
N VAL A 95 -6.56 0.86 5.56
CA VAL A 95 -6.11 -0.02 4.48
C VAL A 95 -7.25 -0.89 3.95
N LEU A 96 -7.32 -1.06 2.64
CA LEU A 96 -8.15 -2.07 1.98
C LEU A 96 -7.24 -3.14 1.40
N LEU A 97 -7.44 -4.36 1.87
CA LEU A 97 -6.75 -5.55 1.39
C LEU A 97 -7.77 -6.46 0.70
N SER A 98 -7.31 -7.29 -0.25
CA SER A 98 -8.17 -8.39 -0.72
C SER A 98 -8.45 -9.33 0.46
N GLN A 99 -9.64 -9.95 0.49
CA GLN A 99 -10.07 -10.86 1.57
C GLN A 99 -9.23 -12.15 1.70
N LEU A 100 -8.08 -12.27 1.03
CA LEU A 100 -7.18 -13.42 1.13
C LEU A 100 -6.41 -13.37 2.46
N GLY A 101 -6.82 -14.23 3.39
CA GLY A 101 -6.23 -14.28 4.73
C GLY A 101 -7.19 -14.72 5.84
N ARG A 102 -8.51 -14.73 5.60
CA ARG A 102 -9.42 -15.49 6.48
C ARG A 102 -9.21 -16.99 6.20
N PRO A 103 -8.81 -17.81 7.18
CA PRO A 103 -8.96 -19.25 7.03
C PRO A 103 -10.47 -19.53 6.85
N GLY A 104 -10.89 -19.93 5.65
CA GLY A 104 -12.26 -20.39 5.37
C GLY A 104 -13.05 -19.70 4.25
N ILE A 105 -12.45 -18.89 3.37
CA ILE A 105 -13.17 -18.35 2.18
C ILE A 105 -12.54 -18.79 0.85
N ASP A 106 -11.30 -19.29 0.85
CA ASP A 106 -10.66 -19.83 -0.35
C ASP A 106 -11.16 -21.24 -0.75
N ASP A 107 -12.17 -21.78 -0.03
CA ASP A 107 -12.82 -23.09 -0.31
C ASP A 107 -14.33 -22.93 -0.63
N VAL A 108 -14.70 -22.02 -1.53
CA VAL A 108 -16.00 -22.12 -2.20
C VAL A 108 -15.85 -21.77 -3.68
N GLU A 109 -15.86 -22.83 -4.50
CA GLU A 109 -16.08 -22.77 -5.96
C GLU A 109 -17.37 -22.01 -6.32
#